data_AF-A0A845R3C2-F1
#
_entry.id   AF-A0A845R3C2-F1
#
_cell.length_a   1.000
_cell.length_b   1.000
_cell.length_c   1.000
_cell.angle_alpha   90.00
_cell.angle_beta   90.00
_cell.angle_gamma   90.00
#
_symmetry.space_group_name_H-M   'P 1'
#
loop_
_entity.id
_entity.type
_entity.pdbx_description
1 polymer ?
#
loop_
_entity_poly.entity_id
_entity_poly.type
_entity_poly.pdbx_seq_one_letter_code
_entity_poly.pdbx_strand_id
1 'polypeptide(L)'
;MAENCIFCGKAVTFFSGCTLSCGGVDQPVCSECSEKYIRETKLQRARLALETGRAREPEKLMTYIGQEERRQQEREAWRKKASRCPACGGEMELKLENFSIGADGGGGLMTLLADTYEVDLYACPVCGKVELYTAGFFQKKRQEEDGEPEEPEQTEPKGDSVFGFGKRKDKRPPWEK
;
A
#
# COMPACT_ATOMS: atom_id res chain seq x y z
N MET A 1 11.11 -33.60 14.61
CA MET A 1 10.16 -33.26 15.69
C MET A 1 8.84 -32.94 15.03
N ALA A 2 7.71 -33.48 15.53
CA ALA A 2 6.41 -33.12 14.99
C ALA A 2 6.12 -31.65 15.36
N GLU A 3 5.73 -30.85 14.38
CA GLU A 3 5.32 -29.47 14.62
C GLU A 3 3.85 -29.47 15.04
N ASN A 4 3.44 -28.47 15.82
CA ASN A 4 2.04 -28.34 16.23
C ASN A 4 1.42 -27.15 15.52
N CYS A 5 0.15 -27.29 15.13
CA CYS A 5 -0.62 -26.22 14.54
C CYS A 5 -0.70 -25.06 15.54
N ILE A 6 -0.32 -23.86 15.12
CA ILE A 6 -0.33 -22.68 15.97
C ILE A 6 -1.72 -22.39 16.55
N PHE A 7 -2.77 -22.53 15.73
CA PHE A 7 -4.13 -22.14 16.10
C PHE A 7 -4.83 -23.17 17.00
N CYS A 8 -4.77 -24.46 16.65
CA CYS A 8 -5.51 -25.50 17.36
C CYS A 8 -4.63 -26.44 18.21
N GLY A 9 -3.31 -26.37 18.10
CA GLY A 9 -2.37 -27.19 18.86
C GLY A 9 -2.25 -28.65 18.39
N LYS A 10 -3.06 -29.11 17.42
CA LYS A 10 -2.97 -30.47 16.86
C LYS A 10 -1.60 -30.68 16.20
N ALA A 11 -0.99 -31.85 16.40
CA ALA A 11 0.25 -32.21 15.72
C ALA A 11 0.03 -32.23 14.20
N VAL A 12 0.91 -31.56 13.46
CA VAL A 12 0.88 -31.51 12.00
C VAL A 12 1.98 -32.40 11.44
N THR A 13 1.57 -33.31 10.56
CA THR A 13 2.46 -34.24 9.87
C THR A 13 2.71 -33.76 8.44
N PHE A 14 3.71 -34.31 7.76
CA PHE A 14 4.09 -33.94 6.40
C PHE A 14 2.93 -33.95 5.38
N PHE A 15 1.91 -34.81 5.57
CA PHE A 15 0.74 -34.89 4.70
C PHE A 15 -0.43 -33.96 5.10
N SER A 16 -0.39 -33.35 6.29
CA SER A 16 -1.48 -32.52 6.85
C SER A 16 -1.03 -31.09 7.23
N GLY A 17 0.26 -30.81 7.11
CA GLY A 17 0.89 -29.54 7.42
C GLY A 17 0.82 -28.55 6.28
N CYS A 18 0.25 -27.38 6.55
CA CYS A 18 0.36 -26.20 5.72
C CYS A 18 1.14 -25.12 6.47
N THR A 19 1.70 -24.17 5.71
CA THR A 19 2.34 -22.99 6.26
C THR A 19 1.47 -21.78 5.98
N LEU A 20 1.23 -20.94 6.99
CA LEU A 20 0.46 -19.71 6.84
C LEU A 20 1.30 -18.52 7.31
N SER A 21 1.50 -17.56 6.42
CA SER A 21 2.18 -16.31 6.76
C SER A 21 1.30 -15.47 7.68
N CYS A 22 1.78 -15.23 8.90
CA CYS A 22 1.17 -14.39 9.91
C CYS A 22 2.13 -13.22 10.15
N GLY A 23 1.77 -12.00 9.75
CA GLY A 23 2.66 -10.84 9.91
C GLY A 23 4.07 -10.99 9.34
N GLY A 24 4.23 -11.73 8.24
CA GLY A 24 5.53 -12.00 7.61
C GLY A 24 6.32 -13.18 8.20
N VAL A 25 5.81 -13.83 9.26
CA VAL A 25 6.39 -15.05 9.82
C VAL A 25 5.56 -16.26 9.42
N ASP A 26 6.23 -17.29 8.94
CA ASP A 26 5.62 -18.54 8.51
C ASP A 26 5.31 -19.46 9.69
N GLN A 27 4.03 -19.73 9.91
CA GLN A 27 3.54 -20.53 11.03
C GLN A 27 3.02 -21.90 10.57
N PRO A 28 3.33 -22.98 11.29
CA PRO A 28 2.78 -24.30 11.01
C PRO A 28 1.29 -24.34 11.37
N VAL A 29 0.47 -24.79 10.44
CA VAL A 29 -0.99 -24.89 10.58
C VAL A 29 -1.50 -26.20 10.01
N CYS A 30 -2.54 -26.79 10.61
CA CYS A 30 -3.25 -27.89 9.97
C CYS A 30 -4.12 -27.38 8.82
N SER A 31 -4.45 -28.24 7.86
CA SER A 31 -5.31 -27.91 6.70
C SER A 31 -6.63 -27.22 7.08
N GLU A 32 -7.33 -27.71 8.11
CA GLU A 32 -8.57 -27.08 8.59
C GLU A 32 -8.37 -25.62 9.03
N CYS A 33 -7.26 -25.34 9.74
CA CYS A 33 -6.98 -23.99 10.22
C CYS A 33 -6.43 -23.11 9.10
N SER A 34 -5.69 -23.66 8.14
CA SER A 34 -5.22 -22.90 6.98
C SER A 34 -6.40 -22.43 6.15
N GLU A 35 -7.35 -23.29 5.80
CA GLU A 35 -8.55 -22.94 5.05
C GLU A 35 -9.41 -21.89 5.77
N LYS A 36 -9.54 -22.02 7.10
CA LYS A 36 -10.30 -21.06 7.91
C LYS A 36 -9.69 -19.66 7.88
N TYR A 37 -8.36 -19.55 8.04
CA TYR A 37 -7.70 -18.26 8.26
C TYR A 37 -6.98 -17.70 7.03
N ILE A 38 -6.96 -18.40 5.89
CA ILE A 38 -6.27 -17.92 4.68
C ILE A 38 -6.83 -16.59 4.16
N ARG A 39 -8.13 -16.36 4.34
CA ARG A 39 -8.83 -15.14 3.92
C ARG A 39 -8.72 -13.99 4.94
N GLU A 40 -8.27 -14.28 6.15
CA GLU A 40 -8.03 -13.23 7.14
C GLU A 40 -6.85 -12.35 6.74
N THR A 41 -6.89 -11.10 7.19
CA THR A 41 -5.76 -10.18 6.97
C THR A 41 -4.51 -10.67 7.71
N LYS A 42 -3.32 -10.32 7.20
CA LYS A 42 -2.04 -10.68 7.83
C LYS A 42 -1.94 -10.18 9.28
N LEU A 43 -2.52 -9.00 9.57
CA LEU A 43 -2.59 -8.41 10.90
C LEU A 43 -3.44 -9.25 11.86
N GLN A 44 -4.64 -9.64 11.43
CA GLN A 44 -5.51 -10.49 12.26
C GLN A 44 -4.89 -11.86 12.51
N ARG A 45 -4.27 -12.46 11.48
CA ARG A 45 -3.51 -13.71 11.64
C ARG A 45 -2.37 -13.57 12.66
N ALA A 46 -1.62 -12.48 12.62
CA ALA A 46 -0.55 -12.21 13.59
C ALA A 46 -1.07 -12.07 15.03
N ARG A 47 -2.21 -11.38 15.22
CA ARG A 47 -2.86 -11.24 16.54
C ARG A 47 -3.31 -12.59 17.08
N LEU A 48 -4.07 -13.35 16.28
CA LEU A 48 -4.53 -14.70 16.65
C LEU A 48 -3.36 -15.64 16.94
N ALA A 49 -2.28 -15.56 16.15
CA ALA A 49 -1.05 -16.32 16.38
C ALA A 49 -0.44 -16.02 17.76
N LEU A 50 -0.34 -14.75 18.14
CA LEU A 50 0.19 -14.36 19.46
C LEU A 50 -0.72 -14.79 20.62
N GLU A 51 -2.03 -14.65 20.47
CA GLU A 51 -3.02 -15.06 21.48
C GLU A 51 -2.91 -16.54 21.85
N THR A 52 -2.49 -17.39 20.90
CA THR A 52 -2.32 -18.82 21.15
C THR A 52 -1.13 -19.15 22.06
N GLY A 53 -0.16 -18.24 22.20
CA GLY A 53 1.09 -18.48 22.93
C GLY A 53 2.04 -19.49 22.28
N ARG A 54 1.76 -19.95 21.07
CA ARG A 54 2.54 -20.98 20.34
C ARG A 54 3.24 -20.45 19.09
N ALA A 55 3.19 -19.14 18.88
CA ALA A 55 3.76 -18.51 17.70
C ALA A 55 5.27 -18.71 17.60
N ARG A 56 5.74 -19.02 16.39
CA ARG A 56 7.15 -18.84 16.05
C ARG A 56 7.47 -17.36 16.03
N GLU A 57 8.61 -17.02 16.63
CA GLU A 57 9.15 -15.66 16.64
C GLU A 57 8.11 -14.61 17.05
N PRO A 58 7.54 -14.73 18.27
CA PRO A 58 6.49 -13.83 18.73
C PRO A 58 6.94 -12.36 18.76
N GLU A 59 8.24 -12.11 18.99
CA GLU A 59 8.82 -10.77 18.93
C GLU A 59 8.63 -10.13 17.55
N LYS A 60 8.87 -10.86 16.46
CA LYS A 60 8.66 -10.36 15.09
C LYS A 60 7.18 -10.05 14.83
N LEU A 61 6.26 -10.91 15.29
CA LEU A 61 4.83 -10.64 15.18
C LEU A 61 4.41 -9.40 15.96
N MET A 62 4.92 -9.20 17.17
CA MET A 62 4.65 -8.00 17.97
C MET A 62 5.17 -6.74 17.27
N THR A 63 6.38 -6.79 16.69
CA THR A 63 6.91 -5.64 15.92
C THR A 63 6.05 -5.34 14.69
N TYR A 64 5.60 -6.34 13.96
CA TYR A 64 4.71 -6.17 12.81
C TYR A 64 3.38 -5.53 13.21
N ILE A 65 2.74 -6.04 14.29
CA ILE A 65 1.49 -5.48 14.81
C ILE A 65 1.70 -4.02 15.23
N GLY A 66 2.77 -3.73 15.98
CA GLY A 66 3.08 -2.37 16.42
C GLY A 66 3.37 -1.41 15.27
N GLN A 67 4.00 -1.87 14.18
CA GLN A 67 4.21 -1.09 12.97
C GLN A 67 2.89 -0.78 12.26
N GLU A 68 2.01 -1.77 12.09
CA GLU A 68 0.71 -1.57 11.46
C GLU A 68 -0.20 -0.65 12.28
N GLU A 69 -0.21 -0.79 13.61
CA GLU A 69 -0.97 0.09 14.50
C GLU A 69 -0.46 1.53 14.43
N ARG A 70 0.86 1.72 14.44
CA ARG A 70 1.47 3.04 14.24
C ARG A 70 1.07 3.64 12.89
N ARG A 71 1.11 2.83 11.82
CA ARG A 71 0.68 3.25 10.47
C ARG A 71 -0.79 3.63 10.43
N GLN A 72 -1.65 2.95 11.20
CA GLN A 72 -3.06 3.32 11.36
C GLN A 72 -3.22 4.64 12.12
N GLN A 73 -2.57 4.79 13.27
CA GLN A 73 -2.63 6.00 14.09
C GLN A 73 -2.16 7.25 13.34
N GLU A 74 -1.09 7.12 12.56
CA GLU A 74 -0.57 8.23 11.76
C GLU A 74 -1.50 8.60 10.61
N ARG A 75 -2.10 7.61 9.94
CA ARG A 75 -3.15 7.87 8.95
C ARG A 75 -4.32 8.62 9.57
N GLU A 76 -4.78 8.20 10.75
CA GLU A 76 -5.86 8.88 11.46
C GLU A 76 -5.46 10.30 11.91
N ALA A 77 -4.24 10.48 12.41
CA ALA A 77 -3.72 11.79 12.80
C ALA A 77 -3.63 12.73 11.59
N TRP A 78 -3.18 12.22 10.44
CA TRP A 78 -3.20 12.98 9.20
C TRP A 78 -4.62 13.32 8.76
N ARG A 79 -5.54 12.35 8.77
CA ARG A 79 -6.96 12.61 8.44
C ARG A 79 -7.54 13.73 9.29
N LYS A 80 -7.26 13.73 10.59
CA LYS A 80 -7.65 14.82 11.51
C LYS A 80 -6.99 16.17 11.19
N LYS A 81 -5.78 16.16 10.63
CA LYS A 81 -5.09 17.39 10.20
C LYS A 81 -5.64 17.91 8.86
N ALA A 82 -5.89 17.02 7.91
CA ALA A 82 -6.45 17.31 6.59
C ALA A 82 -7.95 17.62 6.64
N SER A 83 -8.65 17.26 7.71
CA SER A 83 -10.10 17.50 7.85
C SER A 83 -10.46 18.95 8.14
N ARG A 84 -9.57 19.93 8.02
CA ARG A 84 -9.96 21.35 8.19
C ARG A 84 -10.10 22.03 6.84
N CYS A 85 -11.30 22.53 6.55
CA CYS A 85 -11.57 23.27 5.33
C CYS A 85 -10.76 24.57 5.32
N PRO A 86 -9.88 24.81 4.35
CA PRO A 86 -9.09 26.03 4.33
C PRO A 86 -9.88 27.28 3.90
N ALA A 87 -11.13 27.12 3.44
CA ALA A 87 -12.00 28.26 3.12
C ALA A 87 -12.78 28.77 4.34
N CYS A 88 -13.37 27.88 5.15
CA CYS A 88 -14.24 28.27 6.26
C CYS A 88 -13.80 27.75 7.64
N GLY A 89 -12.73 26.94 7.71
CA GLY A 89 -12.23 26.33 8.94
C GLY A 89 -13.04 25.15 9.47
N GLY A 90 -14.18 24.83 8.84
CA GLY A 90 -15.06 23.72 9.25
C GLY A 90 -14.43 22.34 9.04
N GLU A 91 -14.92 21.34 9.78
CA GLU A 91 -14.48 19.95 9.63
C GLU A 91 -14.96 19.38 8.28
N MET A 92 -14.07 18.73 7.55
CA MET A 92 -14.33 18.10 6.25
C MET A 92 -14.56 16.61 6.44
N GLU A 93 -15.47 16.07 5.64
CA GLU A 93 -15.81 14.66 5.63
C GLU A 93 -15.11 13.96 4.46
N LEU A 94 -14.43 12.84 4.73
CA LEU A 94 -13.92 11.96 3.69
C LEU A 94 -15.10 11.27 3.01
N LYS A 95 -15.36 11.59 1.74
CA LYS A 95 -16.46 10.98 0.97
C LYS A 95 -16.00 9.75 0.19
N LEU A 96 -14.79 9.76 -0.33
CA LEU A 96 -14.20 8.65 -1.09
C LEU A 96 -12.74 8.47 -0.69
N GLU A 97 -12.33 7.23 -0.48
CA GLU A 97 -10.95 6.85 -0.14
C GLU A 97 -10.35 6.03 -1.28
N ASN A 98 -9.06 6.27 -1.61
CA ASN A 98 -8.34 5.59 -2.70
C ASN A 98 -9.15 5.59 -4.03
N PHE A 99 -9.76 6.72 -4.35
CA PHE A 99 -10.52 6.90 -5.59
C PHE A 99 -9.58 7.11 -6.76
N SER A 100 -9.64 6.25 -7.77
CA SER A 100 -8.83 6.36 -8.97
C SER A 100 -9.38 7.44 -9.90
N ILE A 101 -8.62 8.51 -10.11
CA ILE A 101 -8.89 9.51 -11.14
C ILE A 101 -8.23 9.05 -12.43
N GLY A 102 -9.00 9.06 -13.53
CA GLY A 102 -8.52 8.75 -14.88
C GLY A 102 -9.07 7.45 -15.46
N ALA A 103 -9.86 6.68 -14.70
CA ALA A 103 -10.52 5.47 -15.21
C ALA A 103 -11.85 5.77 -15.94
N ASP A 104 -12.42 6.94 -15.69
CA ASP A 104 -13.85 7.22 -15.84
C ASP A 104 -14.17 7.96 -17.16
N GLY A 105 -13.15 8.33 -17.93
CA GLY A 105 -13.26 9.30 -19.04
C GLY A 105 -13.59 8.75 -20.42
N GLY A 106 -13.73 7.44 -20.61
CA GLY A 106 -14.08 6.88 -21.92
C GLY A 106 -13.89 5.38 -21.98
N GLY A 107 -14.99 4.63 -21.90
CA GLY A 107 -14.97 3.17 -21.96
C GLY A 107 -14.20 2.66 -23.17
N GLY A 108 -13.12 1.92 -22.93
CA GLY A 108 -12.31 1.27 -23.95
C GLY A 108 -10.98 0.75 -23.39
N LEU A 109 -10.23 0.01 -24.22
CA LEU A 109 -8.89 -0.49 -23.87
C LEU A 109 -7.89 0.62 -23.49
N MET A 110 -8.17 1.89 -23.80
CA MET A 110 -7.33 3.03 -23.41
C MET A 110 -7.33 3.30 -21.90
N THR A 111 -8.39 2.91 -21.18
CA THR A 111 -8.43 2.97 -19.71
C THR A 111 -7.41 2.02 -19.07
N LEU A 112 -7.00 0.95 -19.76
CA LEU A 112 -5.97 0.02 -19.27
C LEU A 112 -4.54 0.57 -19.39
N LEU A 113 -4.36 1.59 -20.24
CA LEU A 113 -3.07 2.24 -20.50
C LEU A 113 -2.97 3.63 -19.85
N ALA A 114 -4.06 4.12 -19.25
CA ALA A 114 -4.07 5.39 -18.56
C ALA A 114 -3.48 5.22 -17.16
N ASP A 115 -2.53 6.08 -16.81
CA ASP A 115 -2.01 6.17 -15.45
C ASP A 115 -3.15 6.54 -14.50
N THR A 116 -3.64 5.54 -13.77
CA THR A 116 -4.65 5.75 -12.74
C THR A 116 -4.01 6.46 -11.55
N TYR A 117 -4.57 7.60 -11.15
CA TYR A 117 -4.05 8.38 -10.02
C TYR A 117 -5.01 8.28 -8.84
N GLU A 118 -4.58 7.65 -7.76
CA GLU A 118 -5.42 7.45 -6.58
C GLU A 118 -5.43 8.67 -5.66
N VAL A 119 -6.62 9.11 -5.27
CA VAL A 119 -6.81 10.23 -4.34
C VAL A 119 -7.87 9.95 -3.28
N ASP A 120 -7.77 10.65 -2.16
CA ASP A 120 -8.80 10.77 -1.14
C ASP A 120 -9.59 12.07 -1.35
N LEU A 121 -10.92 11.98 -1.40
CA LEU A 121 -11.82 13.13 -1.60
C LEU A 121 -12.46 13.57 -0.29
N TYR A 122 -12.18 14.80 0.12
CA TYR A 122 -12.77 15.45 1.29
C TYR A 122 -13.74 16.54 0.85
N ALA A 123 -14.94 16.56 1.44
CA ALA A 123 -15.95 17.58 1.18
C ALA A 123 -16.31 18.32 2.47
N CYS A 124 -16.34 19.65 2.41
CA CYS A 124 -16.79 20.49 3.51
C CYS A 124 -18.32 20.65 3.47
N PRO A 125 -19.06 20.21 4.51
CA PRO A 125 -20.51 20.35 4.55
C PRO A 125 -20.97 21.80 4.76
N VAL A 126 -20.11 22.69 5.25
CA VAL A 126 -20.45 24.09 5.57
C VAL A 126 -20.47 24.97 4.32
N CYS A 127 -19.40 24.92 3.52
CA CYS A 127 -19.24 25.81 2.35
C CYS A 127 -19.19 25.06 1.01
N GLY A 128 -19.32 23.73 1.01
CA GLY A 128 -19.32 22.90 -0.21
C GLY A 128 -17.95 22.73 -0.88
N LYS A 129 -16.85 23.21 -0.28
CA LYS A 129 -15.51 23.05 -0.85
C LYS A 129 -15.10 21.57 -0.86
N VAL A 130 -14.50 21.12 -1.95
CA VAL A 130 -13.93 19.78 -2.10
C VAL A 130 -12.41 19.86 -2.26
N GLU A 131 -11.68 18.95 -1.62
CA GLU A 131 -10.24 18.79 -1.77
C GLU A 131 -9.86 17.34 -2.05
N LEU A 132 -8.83 17.17 -2.88
CA LEU A 132 -8.29 15.88 -3.27
C LEU A 132 -6.87 15.78 -2.73
N TYR A 133 -6.56 14.68 -2.05
CA TYR A 133 -5.24 14.38 -1.52
C TYR A 133 -4.72 13.11 -2.17
N THR A 134 -3.44 13.03 -2.51
CA THR A 134 -2.85 11.77 -3.02
C THR A 134 -3.07 10.64 -2.02
N ALA A 135 -3.66 9.54 -2.48
CA ALA A 135 -3.91 8.37 -1.65
C ALA A 135 -2.59 7.82 -1.09
N GLY A 136 -2.57 7.49 0.20
CA GLY A 136 -1.39 6.89 0.82
C GLY A 136 -0.12 7.76 0.87
N PHE A 137 -0.18 9.07 0.57
CA PHE A 137 0.99 9.97 0.53
C PHE A 137 1.90 9.87 1.77
N PHE A 138 1.31 9.70 2.95
CA PHE A 138 2.04 9.55 4.23
C PHE A 138 2.84 8.26 4.33
N GLN A 139 2.36 7.18 3.70
CA GLN A 139 3.07 5.91 3.69
C GLN A 139 4.32 6.00 2.82
N LYS A 140 4.23 6.72 1.69
CA LYS A 140 5.34 6.96 0.77
C LYS A 140 6.45 7.79 1.43
N LYS A 141 6.10 8.87 2.13
CA LYS A 141 7.06 9.71 2.86
C LYS A 141 7.91 8.92 3.87
N ARG A 142 7.31 7.93 4.54
CA ARG A 142 8.02 7.05 5.47
C ARG A 142 8.97 6.08 4.77
N GLN A 143 8.54 5.47 3.67
CA GLN A 143 9.41 4.55 2.91
C GLN A 143 10.66 5.27 2.35
N GLU A 144 10.53 6.54 2.01
CA GLU A 144 11.63 7.41 1.60
C GLU A 144 12.52 7.86 2.77
N GLU A 145 11.99 7.95 3.99
CA GLU A 145 12.74 8.36 5.20
C GLU A 145 13.43 7.17 5.91
N ASP A 146 12.84 5.98 5.87
CA ASP A 146 13.37 4.74 6.48
C ASP A 146 14.22 3.91 5.49
N GLY A 147 14.24 4.29 4.20
CA GLY A 147 15.10 3.70 3.18
C GLY A 147 16.40 4.49 3.04
N GLU A 148 17.55 3.83 3.23
CA GLU A 148 18.84 4.34 2.73
C GLU A 148 18.67 4.68 1.23
N PRO A 149 19.17 5.83 0.74
CA PRO A 149 18.88 6.27 -0.62
C PRO A 149 19.48 5.27 -1.63
N GLU A 150 18.63 4.42 -2.20
CA GLU A 150 18.95 3.74 -3.45
C GLU A 150 18.98 4.81 -4.54
N GLU A 151 20.21 5.16 -4.92
CA GLU A 151 20.57 5.96 -6.06
C GLU A 151 19.81 5.44 -7.30
N PRO A 152 19.04 6.27 -8.03
CA PRO A 152 18.27 5.77 -9.15
C PRO A 152 19.21 5.36 -10.29
N GLU A 153 19.37 4.05 -10.51
CA GLU A 153 19.99 3.49 -11.71
C GLU A 153 19.21 3.97 -12.95
N GLN A 154 19.85 4.85 -13.71
CA GLN A 154 19.40 5.25 -15.03
C GLN A 154 19.55 4.06 -15.98
N THR A 155 18.45 3.36 -16.27
CA THR A 155 18.43 2.38 -17.36
C THR A 155 18.34 3.12 -18.70
N GLU A 156 19.48 3.26 -19.37
CA GLU A 156 19.54 3.65 -20.78
C GLU A 156 18.95 2.55 -21.67
N PRO A 157 18.00 2.83 -22.58
CA PRO A 157 17.70 1.91 -23.66
C PRO A 157 18.74 2.08 -24.79
N LYS A 158 19.62 1.08 -24.93
CA LYS A 158 20.43 0.89 -26.15
C LYS A 158 19.49 0.65 -27.34
N GLY A 159 19.42 1.62 -28.24
CA GLY A 159 18.86 1.47 -29.57
C GLY A 159 19.98 1.58 -30.61
N ASP A 160 20.27 0.46 -31.27
CA ASP A 160 21.25 0.36 -32.35
C ASP A 160 20.97 1.35 -33.49
N SER A 161 22.06 1.95 -33.98
CA SER A 161 22.12 2.96 -35.03
C SER A 161 21.78 2.41 -36.41
N VAL A 162 20.87 3.05 -37.14
CA VAL A 162 20.72 2.83 -38.59
C VAL A 162 20.27 4.14 -39.30
N PHE A 163 21.22 4.74 -40.04
CA PHE A 163 21.10 5.77 -41.10
C PHE A 163 20.61 7.21 -40.79
N GLY A 164 21.39 8.20 -41.24
CA GLY A 164 20.84 9.47 -41.77
C GLY A 164 21.54 10.77 -41.34
N PHE A 165 22.36 11.32 -42.24
CA PHE A 165 22.90 12.69 -42.25
C PHE A 165 21.87 13.78 -41.90
N GLY A 166 22.25 14.81 -41.13
CA GLY A 166 21.53 16.09 -41.14
C GLY A 166 21.79 17.03 -39.95
N LYS A 167 22.46 18.16 -40.21
CA LYS A 167 22.65 19.31 -39.30
C LYS A 167 21.36 19.68 -38.54
N ARG A 168 21.39 19.74 -37.20
CA ARG A 168 20.36 20.43 -36.42
C ARG A 168 20.71 21.90 -36.29
N LYS A 169 19.91 22.74 -36.95
CA LYS A 169 19.81 24.18 -36.68
C LYS A 169 19.04 24.35 -35.37
N ASP A 170 19.55 25.16 -34.46
CA ASP A 170 18.77 25.72 -33.36
C ASP A 170 17.52 26.41 -33.91
N LYS A 171 16.35 25.93 -33.51
CA LYS A 171 15.11 26.70 -33.60
C LYS A 171 14.37 26.53 -32.27
N ARG A 172 14.32 27.64 -31.55
CA ARG A 172 13.61 27.83 -30.27
C ARG A 172 12.16 27.34 -30.34
N PRO A 173 11.61 26.88 -29.20
CA PRO A 173 10.20 26.51 -29.09
C PRO A 173 9.25 27.71 -29.23
N PRO A 174 8.01 27.48 -29.70
CA PRO A 174 7.10 28.50 -30.25
C PRO A 174 6.42 29.44 -29.23
N TRP A 175 6.78 29.41 -27.95
CA TRP A 175 6.17 30.25 -26.91
C TRP A 175 7.07 31.36 -26.35
N GLU A 176 8.30 31.49 -26.85
CA GLU A 176 9.10 32.70 -26.63
C GLU A 176 8.72 33.75 -27.68
N LYS A 177 7.91 34.73 -27.29
CA LYS A 177 7.77 36.00 -28.04
C LYS A 177 8.92 36.93 -27.71
#